data_AF-A0A1F9CYP6-F1
#
_entry.id   AF-A0A1F9CYP6-F1
#
_cell.length_a   1.000
_cell.length_b   1.000
_cell.length_c   1.000
_cell.angle_alpha   90.00
_cell.angle_beta   90.00
_cell.angle_gamma   90.00
#
_symmetry.space_group_name_H-M   'P 1'
#
loop_
_entity.id
_entity.type
_entity.pdbx_description
1 polymer ?
#
loop_
_entity_poly.entity_id
_entity_poly.type
_entity_poly.pdbx_seq_one_letter_code
_entity_poly.pdbx_strand_id
1 'polypeptide(L)'
;MKQFIITPAAGKRLIGKAIVAHQAVKAVRKKGTIVIIAGTTNGYVAEELLSKASKTKDFKRDRFFRGIVLPPGGPKTKGGRLADQSSFPGDVVIQDGVWQRGKTIFDVVDDLKEGDVILKGANALDLAQRRAAILIADSKAGTIGVAMRVVVGRRVRLIIPVGLEKRISGNLDEIVAMMNEPGGEGPRLMPVPGEVFTELDAIALLTGAKTYLVSAGG
;
A
#
# COMPACT_ATOMS: atom_id res chain seq x y z
N MET A 1 24.71 2.76 19.89
CA MET A 1 23.89 3.39 18.83
C MET A 1 24.42 2.92 17.47
N LYS A 2 23.57 2.54 16.52
CA LYS A 2 23.97 2.18 15.14
C LYS A 2 23.22 3.06 14.15
N GLN A 3 23.90 3.53 13.11
CA GLN A 3 23.35 4.40 12.07
C GLN A 3 23.33 3.64 10.75
N PHE A 4 22.24 3.78 9.99
CA PHE A 4 22.05 3.09 8.72
C PHE A 4 21.47 4.04 7.69
N ILE A 5 22.00 3.97 6.46
CA ILE A 5 21.44 4.66 5.30
C ILE A 5 20.49 3.69 4.61
N ILE A 6 19.21 4.06 4.53
CA ILE A 6 18.18 3.23 3.92
C ILE A 6 17.64 3.96 2.69
N THR A 7 17.94 3.44 1.50
CA THR A 7 17.33 3.95 0.27
C THR A 7 15.83 3.63 0.24
N PRO A 8 15.00 4.37 -0.52
CA PRO A 8 13.57 4.04 -0.65
C PRO A 8 13.31 2.60 -1.10
N ALA A 9 14.17 2.04 -1.95
CA ALA A 9 14.07 0.64 -2.37
C ALA A 9 14.39 -0.35 -1.23
N ALA A 10 15.41 -0.06 -0.42
CA ALA A 10 15.75 -0.84 0.75
C ALA A 10 14.67 -0.75 1.85
N GLY A 11 14.09 0.43 2.05
CA GLY A 11 12.97 0.65 2.97
C GLY A 11 11.74 -0.16 2.59
N LYS A 12 11.36 -0.13 1.30
CA LYS A 12 10.25 -0.96 0.77
C LYS A 12 10.52 -2.46 0.94
N ARG A 13 11.76 -2.91 0.74
CA ARG A 13 12.16 -4.30 0.99
C ARG A 13 12.02 -4.67 2.46
N LEU A 14 12.46 -3.79 3.37
CA LEU A 14 12.39 -4.00 4.80
C LEU A 14 10.94 -4.10 5.28
N ILE A 15 10.09 -3.18 4.82
CA ILE A 15 8.63 -3.22 5.03
C ILE A 15 8.06 -4.54 4.50
N GLY A 16 8.40 -4.95 3.28
CA GLY A 16 7.97 -6.22 2.69
C GLY A 16 8.27 -7.43 3.59
N LYS A 17 9.51 -7.54 4.06
CA LYS A 17 9.94 -8.63 4.95
C LYS A 17 9.19 -8.63 6.28
N ALA A 18 9.00 -7.46 6.88
CA ALA A 18 8.36 -7.33 8.18
C ALA A 18 6.84 -7.59 8.12
N ILE A 19 6.16 -7.16 7.06
CA ILE A 19 4.72 -7.43 6.88
C ILE A 19 4.42 -8.94 6.87
N VAL A 20 5.33 -9.77 6.32
CA VAL A 20 5.15 -11.24 6.37
C VAL A 20 5.21 -11.80 7.79
N ALA A 21 5.91 -11.12 8.70
CA ALA A 21 5.98 -11.46 10.12
C ALA A 21 4.84 -10.85 10.95
N HIS A 22 4.09 -9.90 10.38
CA HIS A 22 3.00 -9.19 11.06
C HIS A 22 1.90 -10.15 11.52
N GLN A 23 1.41 -9.97 12.76
CA GLN A 23 0.46 -10.90 13.37
C GLN A 23 -0.83 -11.05 12.56
N ALA A 24 -1.43 -9.93 12.13
CA ALA A 24 -2.67 -9.99 11.33
C ALA A 24 -2.47 -10.74 10.01
N VAL A 25 -1.33 -10.57 9.35
CA VAL A 25 -1.02 -11.26 8.09
C VAL A 25 -0.77 -12.75 8.33
N LYS A 26 -0.04 -13.09 9.39
CA LYS A 26 0.18 -14.50 9.78
C LYS A 26 -1.13 -15.21 10.10
N ALA A 27 -2.07 -14.53 10.76
CA ALA A 27 -3.35 -15.10 11.19
C ALA A 27 -4.21 -15.56 10.00
N VAL A 28 -4.24 -14.80 8.90
CA VAL A 28 -5.07 -15.11 7.72
C VAL A 28 -4.33 -15.83 6.60
N ARG A 29 -3.04 -16.13 6.76
CA ARG A 29 -2.20 -16.67 5.68
C ARG A 29 -2.62 -18.06 5.20
N LYS A 30 -3.16 -18.90 6.10
CA LYS A 30 -3.62 -20.27 5.76
C LYS A 30 -5.13 -20.36 5.55
N LYS A 31 -5.90 -19.48 6.18
CA LYS A 31 -7.36 -19.48 6.15
C LYS A 31 -7.84 -18.03 6.22
N GLY A 32 -8.57 -17.59 5.21
CA GLY A 32 -8.94 -16.18 4.99
C GLY A 32 -8.32 -15.59 3.73
N THR A 33 -8.52 -14.28 3.54
CA THR A 33 -8.13 -13.56 2.34
C THR A 33 -7.12 -12.46 2.64
N ILE A 34 -6.04 -12.41 1.86
CA ILE A 34 -5.12 -11.28 1.82
C ILE A 34 -5.20 -10.65 0.43
N VAL A 35 -5.54 -9.36 0.36
CA VAL A 35 -5.52 -8.58 -0.87
C VAL A 35 -4.40 -7.55 -0.82
N ILE A 36 -3.40 -7.72 -1.67
CA ILE A 36 -2.29 -6.78 -1.84
C ILE A 36 -2.56 -5.95 -3.08
N ILE A 37 -3.07 -4.73 -2.87
CA ILE A 37 -3.39 -3.83 -3.96
C ILE A 37 -2.09 -3.32 -4.60
N ALA A 38 -2.05 -3.30 -5.93
CA ALA A 38 -0.86 -2.96 -6.67
C ALA A 38 -0.28 -1.58 -6.32
N GLY A 39 1.04 -1.53 -6.22
CA GLY A 39 1.82 -0.35 -5.86
C GLY A 39 3.28 -0.72 -5.64
N THR A 40 4.19 0.23 -5.85
CA THR A 40 5.63 -0.04 -5.83
C THR A 40 6.14 -0.60 -4.49
N THR A 41 5.64 -0.09 -3.35
CA THR A 41 5.94 -0.65 -2.01
C THR A 41 5.29 -2.03 -1.83
N ASN A 42 4.02 -2.14 -2.17
CA ASN A 42 3.24 -3.37 -2.04
C ASN A 42 3.76 -4.51 -2.91
N GLY A 43 4.45 -4.21 -4.01
CA GLY A 43 5.12 -5.21 -4.82
C GLY A 43 6.23 -5.95 -4.07
N TYR A 44 6.93 -5.30 -3.14
CA TYR A 44 7.89 -5.98 -2.26
C TYR A 44 7.16 -6.90 -1.28
N VAL A 45 6.03 -6.46 -0.73
CA VAL A 45 5.19 -7.27 0.16
C VAL A 45 4.65 -8.50 -0.57
N ALA A 46 4.15 -8.33 -1.79
CA ALA A 46 3.65 -9.41 -2.64
C ALA A 46 4.73 -10.45 -2.94
N GLU A 47 5.93 -10.01 -3.34
CA GLU A 47 7.06 -10.89 -3.61
C GLU A 47 7.48 -11.70 -2.37
N GLU A 48 7.58 -11.06 -1.20
CA GLU A 48 7.94 -11.72 0.06
C GLU A 48 6.86 -12.70 0.53
N LEU A 49 5.57 -12.39 0.33
CA LEU A 49 4.47 -13.29 0.70
C LEU A 49 4.37 -14.49 -0.24
N LEU A 50 4.42 -14.27 -1.56
CA LEU A 50 4.28 -15.34 -2.56
C LEU A 50 5.48 -16.29 -2.56
N SER A 51 6.69 -15.78 -2.36
CA SER A 51 7.88 -16.63 -2.22
C SER A 51 7.77 -17.61 -1.05
N LYS A 52 7.10 -17.23 0.05
CA LYS A 52 6.88 -18.12 1.20
C LYS A 52 5.60 -18.94 1.10
N ALA A 53 4.53 -18.44 0.50
CA ALA A 53 3.21 -19.09 0.46
C ALA A 53 3.13 -20.14 -0.65
N SER A 54 3.63 -19.81 -1.84
CA SER A 54 3.34 -20.57 -3.05
C SER A 54 4.58 -21.22 -3.67
N LYS A 55 5.79 -20.87 -3.19
CA LYS A 55 7.09 -21.20 -3.82
C LYS A 55 7.17 -20.81 -5.32
N THR A 56 6.24 -19.98 -5.80
CA THR A 56 6.18 -19.56 -7.21
C THR A 56 7.17 -18.43 -7.45
N LYS A 57 8.11 -18.61 -8.38
CA LYS A 57 9.01 -17.56 -8.87
C LYS A 57 8.36 -16.68 -9.96
N ASP A 58 7.09 -16.91 -10.24
CA ASP A 58 6.41 -16.32 -11.41
C ASP A 58 5.96 -14.88 -11.19
N PHE A 59 5.87 -14.43 -9.93
CA PHE A 59 5.52 -13.05 -9.65
C PHE A 59 6.70 -12.14 -9.97
N LYS A 60 6.52 -11.28 -10.96
CA LYS A 60 7.43 -10.18 -11.25
C LYS A 60 6.84 -8.91 -10.67
N ARG A 61 7.61 -8.27 -9.77
CA ARG A 61 7.25 -6.97 -9.20
C ARG A 61 7.20 -5.87 -10.27
N ASP A 62 7.95 -6.04 -11.34
CA ASP A 62 8.00 -5.10 -12.46
C ASP A 62 6.57 -4.88 -12.99
N ARG A 63 6.16 -3.62 -13.10
CA ARG A 63 4.80 -3.21 -13.51
C ARG A 63 3.67 -3.57 -12.52
N PHE A 64 3.97 -4.00 -11.29
CA PHE A 64 2.97 -4.18 -10.23
C PHE A 64 2.51 -2.84 -9.61
N PHE A 65 1.93 -1.98 -10.42
CA PHE A 65 1.35 -0.69 -10.02
C PHE A 65 0.38 -0.21 -11.10
N ARG A 66 -0.67 0.51 -10.69
CA ARG A 66 -1.68 1.05 -11.62
C ARG A 66 -1.36 2.48 -12.08
N GLY A 67 -0.77 3.27 -11.19
CA GLY A 67 -0.39 4.65 -11.43
C GLY A 67 0.83 5.02 -10.60
N ILE A 68 1.66 5.88 -11.17
CA ILE A 68 2.87 6.43 -10.54
C ILE A 68 2.94 7.93 -10.83
N VAL A 69 3.56 8.66 -9.92
CA VAL A 69 3.88 10.07 -10.15
C VAL A 69 5.06 10.12 -11.11
N LEU A 70 4.77 10.40 -12.39
CA LEU A 70 5.76 10.71 -13.42
C LEU A 70 5.97 12.22 -13.54
N PRO A 71 7.13 12.65 -14.08
CA PRO A 71 7.37 14.03 -14.50
C PRO A 71 6.25 14.57 -15.42
N PRO A 72 6.12 15.91 -15.54
CA PRO A 72 5.21 16.52 -16.51
C PRO A 72 5.41 15.95 -17.92
N GLY A 73 4.32 15.69 -18.64
CA GLY A 73 4.35 15.11 -19.99
C GLY A 73 4.48 13.59 -20.07
N GLY A 74 4.62 12.87 -18.95
CA GLY A 74 4.66 11.40 -18.95
C GLY A 74 3.34 10.75 -19.41
N PRO A 75 3.38 9.53 -20.00
CA PRO A 75 2.21 8.88 -20.61
C PRO A 75 1.21 8.40 -19.55
N LYS A 76 0.21 9.24 -19.25
CA LYS A 76 -0.89 8.94 -18.34
C LYS A 76 -2.24 9.03 -19.07
N THR A 77 -3.19 8.17 -18.70
CA THR A 77 -4.60 8.34 -19.08
C THR A 77 -5.22 9.51 -18.30
N LYS A 78 -6.39 10.01 -18.74
CA LYS A 78 -7.17 11.01 -17.98
C LYS A 78 -7.46 10.58 -16.53
N GLY A 79 -7.54 9.28 -16.25
CA GLY A 79 -7.71 8.71 -14.91
C GLY A 79 -6.40 8.48 -14.13
N GLY A 80 -5.27 9.04 -14.56
CA GLY A 80 -3.98 8.98 -13.85
C GLY A 80 -3.28 7.61 -13.88
N ARG A 81 -3.74 6.68 -14.73
CA ARG A 81 -3.10 5.36 -14.92
C ARG A 81 -2.05 5.45 -16.02
N LEU A 82 -1.12 4.49 -16.07
CA LEU A 82 -0.30 4.34 -17.27
C LEU A 82 -1.17 4.07 -18.50
N ALA A 83 -0.78 4.64 -19.64
CA ALA A 83 -1.49 4.46 -20.90
C ALA A 83 -1.51 2.99 -21.35
N ASP A 84 -0.36 2.31 -21.27
CA ASP A 84 -0.28 0.86 -21.44
C ASP A 84 -0.52 0.14 -20.11
N GLN A 85 -1.55 -0.70 -20.07
CA GLN A 85 -1.89 -1.59 -18.94
C GLN A 85 -1.84 -3.07 -19.33
N SER A 86 -1.44 -3.41 -20.56
CA SER A 86 -1.38 -4.81 -21.04
C SER A 86 -0.47 -5.70 -20.17
N SER A 87 0.51 -5.08 -19.50
CA SER A 87 1.47 -5.73 -18.61
C SER A 87 1.11 -5.68 -17.12
N PHE A 88 -0.08 -5.17 -16.74
CA PHE A 88 -0.53 -5.19 -15.35
C PHE A 88 -1.07 -6.57 -14.96
N PRO A 89 -0.46 -7.29 -13.99
CA PRO A 89 -0.79 -8.69 -13.73
C PRO A 89 -2.04 -8.91 -12.85
N GLY A 90 -2.77 -7.83 -12.52
CA GLY A 90 -3.79 -7.82 -11.46
C GLY A 90 -3.21 -7.41 -10.10
N ASP A 91 -4.05 -7.38 -9.07
CA ASP A 91 -3.57 -7.28 -7.69
C ASP A 91 -3.12 -8.68 -7.22
N VAL A 92 -2.44 -8.78 -6.08
CA VAL A 92 -2.14 -10.11 -5.51
C VAL A 92 -3.21 -10.46 -4.50
N VAL A 93 -4.07 -11.40 -4.87
CA VAL A 93 -5.13 -11.94 -4.03
C VAL A 93 -4.74 -13.34 -3.59
N ILE A 94 -4.62 -13.57 -2.28
CA ILE A 94 -4.34 -14.89 -1.71
C ILE A 94 -5.57 -15.30 -0.90
N GLN A 95 -6.23 -16.38 -1.31
CA GLN A 95 -7.38 -16.98 -0.63
C GLN A 95 -6.96 -18.33 -0.09
N ASP A 96 -7.08 -18.53 1.22
CA ASP A 96 -6.72 -19.78 1.93
C ASP A 96 -5.32 -20.30 1.55
N GLY A 97 -4.36 -19.37 1.42
CA GLY A 97 -2.98 -19.67 1.06
C GLY A 97 -2.71 -19.85 -0.44
N VAL A 98 -3.74 -19.79 -1.29
CA VAL A 98 -3.64 -19.96 -2.74
C VAL A 98 -3.71 -18.62 -3.47
N TRP A 99 -2.73 -18.35 -4.34
CA TRP A 99 -2.72 -17.15 -5.17
C TRP A 99 -3.74 -17.24 -6.31
N GLN A 100 -4.73 -16.36 -6.28
CA GLN A 100 -5.76 -16.19 -7.29
C GLN A 100 -5.27 -15.23 -8.38
N ARG A 101 -4.63 -15.77 -9.42
CA ARG A 101 -3.99 -14.96 -10.48
C ARG A 101 -5.01 -14.15 -11.29
N GLY A 102 -4.57 -12.97 -11.74
CA GLY A 102 -5.38 -12.07 -12.59
C GLY A 102 -6.48 -11.31 -11.84
N LYS A 103 -6.82 -11.70 -10.60
CA LYS A 103 -7.83 -11.01 -9.80
C LYS A 103 -7.34 -9.65 -9.30
N THR A 104 -8.30 -8.78 -9.03
CA THR A 104 -8.10 -7.47 -8.42
C THR A 104 -8.99 -7.33 -7.19
N ILE A 105 -8.80 -6.24 -6.43
CA ILE A 105 -9.73 -5.91 -5.32
C ILE A 105 -11.18 -5.81 -5.79
N PHE A 106 -11.43 -5.38 -7.03
CA PHE A 106 -12.79 -5.25 -7.57
C PHE A 106 -13.50 -6.60 -7.72
N ASP A 107 -12.75 -7.68 -7.95
CA ASP A 107 -13.28 -9.01 -8.19
C ASP A 107 -13.59 -9.78 -6.89
N VAL A 108 -13.04 -9.33 -5.75
CA VAL A 108 -13.10 -10.08 -4.49
C VAL A 108 -13.59 -9.27 -3.30
N VAL A 109 -13.79 -7.95 -3.44
CA VAL A 109 -14.19 -7.07 -2.34
C VAL A 109 -15.46 -7.58 -1.64
N ASP A 110 -16.45 -8.05 -2.39
CA ASP A 110 -17.74 -8.46 -1.85
C ASP A 110 -17.68 -9.78 -1.07
N ASP A 111 -16.58 -10.54 -1.19
CA ASP A 111 -16.35 -11.78 -0.43
C ASP A 111 -15.50 -11.54 0.83
N LEU A 112 -14.89 -10.35 0.98
CA LEU A 112 -14.04 -10.05 2.13
C LEU A 112 -14.88 -9.93 3.40
N LYS A 113 -14.37 -10.57 4.46
CA LYS A 113 -15.02 -10.69 5.77
C LYS A 113 -14.11 -10.19 6.89
N GLU A 114 -14.70 -10.05 8.08
CA GLU A 114 -13.96 -9.67 9.28
C GLU A 114 -12.71 -10.54 9.47
N GLY A 115 -11.60 -9.88 9.81
CA GLY A 115 -10.29 -10.52 9.99
C GLY A 115 -9.45 -10.62 8.71
N ASP A 116 -10.06 -10.61 7.50
CA ASP A 116 -9.31 -10.53 6.25
C ASP A 116 -8.47 -9.25 6.18
N VAL A 117 -7.42 -9.26 5.36
CA VAL A 117 -6.41 -8.20 5.32
C VAL A 117 -6.31 -7.59 3.94
N ILE A 118 -6.40 -6.27 3.87
CA ILE A 118 -6.05 -5.46 2.69
C ILE A 118 -4.73 -4.73 2.97
N LEU A 119 -3.82 -4.81 2.01
CA LEU A 119 -2.55 -4.08 2.00
C LEU A 119 -2.59 -3.04 0.89
N LYS A 120 -2.54 -1.75 1.25
CA LYS A 120 -2.55 -0.64 0.29
C LYS A 120 -1.55 0.44 0.68
N GLY A 121 -0.57 0.70 -0.18
CA GLY A 121 0.35 1.81 0.04
C GLY A 121 -0.32 3.18 -0.12
N ALA A 122 0.28 4.20 0.51
CA ALA A 122 -0.20 5.58 0.51
C ALA A 122 0.68 6.53 -0.32
N ASN A 123 0.27 7.80 -0.42
CA ASN A 123 1.00 8.87 -1.11
C ASN A 123 1.47 9.97 -0.16
N ALA A 124 0.81 10.12 0.99
CA ALA A 124 1.17 11.05 2.04
C ALA A 124 1.16 10.33 3.39
N LEU A 125 2.14 10.65 4.24
CA LEU A 125 2.31 10.10 5.58
C LEU A 125 2.46 11.26 6.57
N ASP A 126 1.48 11.40 7.47
CA ASP A 126 1.63 12.16 8.71
C ASP A 126 2.23 11.20 9.75
N LEU A 127 3.56 11.31 9.92
CA LEU A 127 4.30 10.43 10.81
C LEU A 127 3.97 10.68 12.28
N ALA A 128 3.70 11.93 12.66
CA ALA A 128 3.45 12.32 14.04
C ALA A 128 2.13 11.72 14.56
N GLN A 129 1.07 11.80 13.74
CA GLN A 129 -0.24 11.25 14.09
C GLN A 129 -0.42 9.80 13.61
N ARG A 130 0.58 9.22 12.93
CA ARG A 130 0.52 7.90 12.26
C ARG A 130 -0.68 7.76 11.32
N ARG A 131 -0.94 8.80 10.53
CA ARG A 131 -2.02 8.84 9.54
C ARG A 131 -1.46 8.83 8.13
N ALA A 132 -2.22 8.32 7.18
CA ALA A 132 -1.81 8.30 5.79
C ALA A 132 -2.96 8.67 4.86
N ALA A 133 -2.61 9.22 3.70
CA ALA A 133 -3.57 9.57 2.68
C ALA A 133 -3.11 9.13 1.29
N ILE A 134 -4.10 8.89 0.43
CA ILE A 134 -3.92 8.29 -0.90
C ILE A 134 -4.37 9.28 -1.95
N LEU A 135 -3.55 9.46 -2.99
CA LEU A 135 -3.94 10.28 -4.15
C LEU A 135 -4.97 9.54 -5.00
N ILE A 136 -6.01 10.26 -5.41
CA ILE A 136 -7.16 9.75 -6.13
C ILE A 136 -7.31 10.50 -7.45
N ALA A 137 -7.03 9.79 -8.55
CA ALA A 137 -7.25 10.29 -9.90
C ALA A 137 -8.58 9.81 -10.52
N ASP A 138 -9.18 8.76 -9.95
CA ASP A 138 -10.42 8.15 -10.43
C ASP A 138 -11.65 8.81 -9.77
N SER A 139 -12.66 9.17 -10.55
CA SER A 139 -13.89 9.80 -10.04
C SER A 139 -14.71 8.91 -9.10
N LYS A 140 -14.44 7.60 -9.09
CA LYS A 140 -15.08 6.61 -8.20
C LYS A 140 -14.22 6.26 -6.98
N ALA A 141 -13.27 7.12 -6.60
CA ALA A 141 -12.32 6.92 -5.50
C ALA A 141 -11.34 5.74 -5.67
N GLY A 142 -11.29 5.13 -6.86
CA GLY A 142 -10.33 4.09 -7.22
C GLY A 142 -10.37 2.85 -6.30
N THR A 143 -9.24 2.16 -6.18
CA THR A 143 -9.14 0.91 -5.41
C THR A 143 -9.38 1.10 -3.91
N ILE A 144 -9.00 2.25 -3.36
CA ILE A 144 -9.18 2.52 -1.94
C ILE A 144 -10.64 2.80 -1.61
N GLY A 145 -11.37 3.53 -2.47
CA GLY A 145 -12.82 3.72 -2.29
C GLY A 145 -13.58 2.40 -2.21
N VAL A 146 -13.17 1.42 -3.03
CA VAL A 146 -13.71 0.05 -2.96
C VAL A 146 -13.33 -0.65 -1.67
N ALA A 147 -12.05 -0.63 -1.27
CA ALA A 147 -11.60 -1.23 -0.02
C ALA A 147 -12.30 -0.65 1.21
N MET A 148 -12.56 0.67 1.24
CA MET A 148 -13.19 1.33 2.38
C MET A 148 -14.59 0.79 2.72
N ARG A 149 -15.33 0.28 1.73
CA ARG A 149 -16.65 -0.33 1.92
C ARG A 149 -16.60 -1.48 2.92
N VAL A 150 -15.57 -2.33 2.81
CA VAL A 150 -15.43 -3.52 3.66
C VAL A 150 -14.53 -3.29 4.87
N VAL A 151 -13.59 -2.34 4.79
CA VAL A 151 -12.81 -1.92 5.97
C VAL A 151 -13.73 -1.34 7.03
N VAL A 152 -14.61 -0.41 6.65
CA VAL A 152 -15.57 0.20 7.59
C VAL A 152 -16.78 -0.70 7.81
N GLY A 153 -17.38 -1.23 6.73
CA GLY A 153 -18.64 -1.96 6.82
C GLY A 153 -18.52 -3.37 7.37
N ARG A 154 -17.35 -4.00 7.29
CA ARG A 154 -17.16 -5.43 7.64
C ARG A 154 -15.93 -5.70 8.50
N ARG A 155 -15.26 -4.65 8.99
CA ARG A 155 -14.08 -4.75 9.85
C ARG A 155 -12.93 -5.53 9.21
N VAL A 156 -12.81 -5.45 7.88
CA VAL A 156 -11.62 -5.93 7.15
C VAL A 156 -10.44 -5.06 7.57
N ARG A 157 -9.30 -5.67 7.93
CA ARG A 157 -8.14 -4.92 8.40
C ARG A 157 -7.42 -4.27 7.22
N LEU A 158 -7.22 -2.95 7.29
CA LEU A 158 -6.37 -2.22 6.35
C LEU A 158 -5.00 -1.97 6.97
N ILE A 159 -3.96 -2.51 6.36
CA ILE A 159 -2.56 -2.16 6.66
C ILE A 159 -2.03 -1.31 5.50
N ILE A 160 -1.29 -0.26 5.85
CA ILE A 160 -0.79 0.74 4.92
C ILE A 160 0.74 0.71 4.93
N PRO A 161 1.37 -0.18 4.12
CA PRO A 161 2.81 -0.16 3.87
C PRO A 161 3.20 1.17 3.21
N VAL A 162 3.91 2.03 3.93
CA VAL A 162 4.29 3.36 3.45
C VAL A 162 5.67 3.71 3.95
N GLY A 163 6.55 4.08 3.03
CA GLY A 163 7.91 4.45 3.39
C GLY A 163 7.99 5.90 3.87
N LEU A 164 8.98 6.18 4.73
CA LEU A 164 9.23 7.50 5.30
C LEU A 164 9.58 8.56 4.23
N GLU A 165 9.86 8.17 2.99
CA GLU A 165 10.04 9.11 1.87
C GLU A 165 8.74 9.86 1.51
N LYS A 166 7.58 9.35 1.94
CA LYS A 166 6.27 9.96 1.68
C LYS A 166 5.77 10.84 2.82
N ARG A 167 6.62 11.13 3.80
CA ARG A 167 6.27 12.02 4.91
C ARG A 167 5.93 13.41 4.39
N ILE A 168 4.86 13.99 4.91
CA ILE A 168 4.48 15.37 4.62
C ILE A 168 4.77 16.26 5.84
N SER A 169 4.87 17.56 5.60
CA SER A 169 4.84 18.58 6.63
C SER A 169 3.46 19.24 6.66
N GLY A 170 3.06 19.74 7.83
CA GLY A 170 1.77 20.42 8.01
C GLY A 170 0.63 19.49 8.42
N ASN A 171 -0.58 20.06 8.47
CA ASN A 171 -1.78 19.37 8.91
C ASN A 171 -2.41 18.59 7.74
N LEU A 172 -2.55 17.27 7.91
CA LEU A 172 -3.11 16.40 6.89
C LEU A 172 -4.57 16.78 6.53
N ASP A 173 -5.38 17.19 7.51
CA ASP A 173 -6.80 17.51 7.27
C ASP A 173 -6.96 18.81 6.48
N GLU A 174 -6.11 19.81 6.74
CA GLU A 174 -6.07 21.04 5.96
C GLU A 174 -5.66 20.78 4.51
N ILE A 175 -4.63 19.95 4.29
CA ILE A 175 -4.20 19.54 2.95
C ILE A 175 -5.31 18.79 2.22
N VAL A 176 -6.00 17.87 2.91
CA VAL A 176 -7.13 17.11 2.35
C VAL A 176 -8.27 18.05 1.97
N ALA A 177 -8.63 19.00 2.83
CA ALA A 177 -9.69 19.96 2.54
C ALA A 177 -9.35 20.80 1.30
N MET A 178 -8.14 21.34 1.24
CA MET A 178 -7.64 22.12 0.12
C MET A 178 -7.62 21.33 -1.20
N MET A 179 -7.10 20.09 -1.18
CA MET A 179 -6.99 19.28 -2.40
C MET A 179 -8.34 18.76 -2.94
N ASN A 180 -9.40 18.83 -2.14
CA ASN A 180 -10.72 18.32 -2.50
C ASN A 180 -11.76 19.44 -2.67
N GLU A 181 -11.34 20.70 -2.65
CA GLU A 181 -12.22 21.85 -2.81
C GLU A 181 -12.94 21.83 -4.19
N PRO A 182 -14.26 22.09 -4.25
CA PRO A 182 -14.99 22.17 -5.52
C PRO A 182 -14.35 23.17 -6.49
N GLY A 183 -14.22 22.76 -7.76
CA GLY A 183 -13.53 23.56 -8.78
C GLY A 183 -12.01 23.34 -8.84
N GLY A 184 -11.43 22.57 -7.91
CA GLY A 184 -10.02 22.20 -7.95
C GLY A 184 -9.66 21.26 -9.12
N GLU A 185 -8.44 21.41 -9.64
CA GLU A 185 -7.87 20.57 -10.69
C GLU A 185 -6.79 19.61 -10.14
N GLY A 186 -6.45 18.57 -10.90
CA GLY A 186 -5.43 17.58 -10.48
C GLY A 186 -6.00 16.45 -9.63
N PRO A 187 -5.17 15.63 -8.94
CA PRO A 187 -5.61 14.53 -8.09
C PRO A 187 -6.23 15.00 -6.77
N ARG A 188 -7.22 14.26 -6.28
CA ARG A 188 -7.80 14.41 -4.93
C ARG A 188 -6.96 13.67 -3.90
N LEU A 189 -7.17 13.96 -2.62
CA LEU A 189 -6.47 13.28 -1.52
C LEU A 189 -7.47 12.71 -0.52
N MET A 190 -7.38 11.41 -0.25
CA MET A 190 -8.26 10.73 0.71
C MET A 190 -7.46 10.27 1.93
N PRO A 191 -7.71 10.82 3.13
CA PRO A 191 -7.18 10.25 4.37
C PRO A 191 -7.94 8.94 4.64
N VAL A 192 -7.23 7.91 5.10
CA VAL A 192 -7.85 6.59 5.32
C VAL A 192 -7.58 6.02 6.71
N PRO A 193 -8.61 5.45 7.36
CA PRO A 193 -8.45 4.79 8.65
C PRO A 193 -7.84 3.40 8.41
N GLY A 194 -6.57 3.25 8.78
CA GLY A 194 -5.82 2.00 8.64
C GLY A 194 -4.51 2.04 9.42
N GLU A 195 -3.91 0.87 9.59
CA GLU A 195 -2.64 0.73 10.31
C GLU A 195 -1.48 1.17 9.42
N VAL A 196 -0.93 2.35 9.68
CA VAL A 196 0.32 2.81 9.07
C VAL A 196 1.46 1.89 9.48
N PHE A 197 2.22 1.38 8.49
CA PHE A 197 3.36 0.51 8.70
C PHE A 197 4.57 0.97 7.87
N THR A 198 5.61 1.41 8.55
CA THR A 198 6.81 2.07 8.00
C THR A 198 8.08 1.24 8.22
N GLU A 199 9.23 1.75 7.76
CA GLU A 199 10.55 1.20 8.09
C GLU A 199 10.82 1.16 9.60
N LEU A 200 10.32 2.13 10.37
CA LEU A 200 10.51 2.17 11.82
C LEU A 200 9.85 0.96 12.48
N ASP A 201 8.60 0.69 12.07
CA ASP A 201 7.81 -0.45 12.54
C ASP A 201 8.42 -1.77 12.08
N ALA A 202 8.94 -1.81 10.84
CA ALA A 202 9.61 -2.98 10.30
C ALA A 202 10.86 -3.36 11.10
N ILE A 203 11.70 -2.39 11.45
CA ILE A 203 12.90 -2.64 12.26
C ILE A 203 12.51 -3.07 13.67
N ALA A 204 11.55 -2.38 14.30
CA ALA A 204 11.07 -2.73 15.63
C ALA A 204 10.51 -4.15 15.66
N LEU A 205 9.66 -4.52 14.70
CA LEU A 205 9.06 -5.86 14.61
C LEU A 205 10.11 -6.95 14.38
N LEU A 206 11.09 -6.72 13.50
CA LEU A 206 12.07 -7.73 13.11
C LEU A 206 13.22 -7.89 14.11
N THR A 207 13.54 -6.85 14.89
CA THR A 207 14.77 -6.82 15.71
C THR A 207 14.54 -6.45 17.18
N GLY A 208 13.36 -5.92 17.52
CA GLY A 208 13.10 -5.34 18.84
C GLY A 208 13.75 -3.97 19.07
N ALA A 209 14.47 -3.42 18.10
CA ALA A 209 15.18 -2.15 18.27
C ALA A 209 14.23 -0.94 18.23
N LYS A 210 14.49 0.03 19.10
CA LYS A 210 13.89 1.37 19.01
C LYS A 210 14.58 2.16 17.90
N THR A 211 13.80 2.76 17.01
CA THR A 211 14.30 3.46 15.83
C THR A 211 13.87 4.91 15.79
N TYR A 212 14.69 5.73 15.13
CA TYR A 212 14.44 7.16 14.93
C TYR A 212 14.82 7.54 13.51
N LEU A 213 13.97 8.33 12.85
CA LEU A 213 14.31 8.98 11.60
C LEU A 213 15.16 10.21 11.92
N VAL A 214 16.43 10.21 11.54
CA VAL A 214 17.38 11.30 11.82
C VAL A 214 17.53 12.25 10.63
N SER A 215 17.45 11.72 9.41
CA SER A 215 17.54 12.47 8.16
C SER A 215 16.79 11.73 7.06
N ALA A 216 16.37 12.45 6.01
CA ALA A 216 15.91 11.82 4.78
C ALA A 216 15.92 12.80 3.60
N GLY A 217 16.08 12.25 2.40
CA GLY A 217 16.44 12.99 1.19
C GLY A 217 17.86 12.61 0.74
N GLY A 218 18.14 12.73 -0.54
CA GLY A 218 19.36 12.25 -1.19
C GLY A 218 19.08 11.51 -2.49
#